data_AF-A0A2R5GCN7-F1
#
_entry.id   AF-A0A2R5GCN7-F1
#
_cell.length_a   1.000
_cell.length_b   1.000
_cell.length_c   1.000
_cell.angle_alpha   90.00
_cell.angle_beta   90.00
_cell.angle_gamma   90.00
#
_symmetry.space_group_name_H-M   'P 1'
#
loop_
_entity.id
_entity.type
_entity.pdbx_description
1 polymer ?
#
loop_
_entity_poly.entity_id
_entity_poly.type
_entity_poly.pdbx_seq_one_letter_code
_entity_poly.pdbx_strand_id
1 'polypeptide(L)'
;MTELSRTEKALGALTDELGAVEERVAARKDLSADARDDHKELEASAADEKAVQNAHETLAGALADTVTKFAKRSVEKDPVSGEYKYGDRYRARATKVAQQREDLLELTLTLLEQLSGASAAQEARELEAERKRQLELAAQEEAEAARRKQEAEEAALVAEQEAREQEEARQRRLEDAAHRVVAAQRTEEDVVYARDRPVVDAFMNSRSVGMDAVEESVELITTFAGADASARRRAQNALHHLRALFARIVAHPESEAVRTINAMNAKFRADIADVPGCREFLAAAGFKLVLRIEHDEEGVETRTVFYISEEPDLATQMDAWSAWFDLQKAVADLLEHASV
;
A
#
# COMPACT_ATOMS: atom_id res chain seq x y z
N MET A 1 7.52 -62.62 75.37
CA MET A 1 6.64 -61.45 75.13
C MET A 1 5.40 -61.96 74.42
N THR A 2 4.21 -61.84 75.00
CA THR A 2 2.96 -62.35 74.40
C THR A 2 2.53 -61.50 73.20
N GLU A 3 1.82 -62.07 72.23
CA GLU A 3 1.32 -61.34 71.05
C GLU A 3 0.54 -60.07 71.44
N LEU A 4 -0.27 -60.12 72.50
CA LEU A 4 -1.00 -58.97 73.04
C LEU A 4 -0.07 -57.81 73.42
N SER A 5 1.08 -58.10 74.03
CA SER A 5 2.06 -57.09 74.41
C SER A 5 2.76 -56.46 73.21
N ARG A 6 2.90 -57.20 72.10
CA ARG A 6 3.43 -56.65 70.84
C ARG A 6 2.41 -55.73 70.16
N THR A 7 1.14 -56.14 70.13
CA THR A 7 0.05 -55.32 69.60
C THR A 7 -0.16 -54.04 70.41
N GLU A 8 -0.11 -54.10 71.74
CA GLU A 8 -0.14 -52.89 72.58
C GLU A 8 1.01 -51.94 72.28
N LYS A 9 2.23 -52.48 72.12
CA LYS A 9 3.40 -51.66 71.78
C LYS A 9 3.27 -51.02 70.39
N ALA A 10 2.71 -51.74 69.42
CA ALA A 10 2.46 -51.23 68.07
C ALA A 10 1.39 -50.12 68.08
N LEU A 11 0.28 -50.31 68.81
CA LEU A 11 -0.75 -49.28 68.96
C LEU A 11 -0.22 -48.05 69.70
N GLY A 12 0.62 -48.24 70.72
CA GLY A 12 1.29 -47.12 71.41
C GLY A 12 2.17 -46.30 70.47
N ALA A 13 3.00 -46.96 69.65
CA ALA A 13 3.83 -46.27 68.67
C ALA A 13 3.00 -45.48 67.63
N LEU A 14 1.89 -46.06 67.15
CA LEU A 14 0.96 -45.38 66.24
C LEU A 14 0.24 -44.20 66.93
N THR A 15 -0.04 -44.31 68.23
CA THR A 15 -0.65 -43.22 69.00
C THR A 15 0.29 -42.02 69.09
N ASP A 16 1.57 -42.25 69.38
CA ASP A 16 2.59 -41.19 69.45
C ASP A 16 2.81 -40.54 68.07
N GLU A 17 2.86 -41.35 67.01
CA GLU A 17 3.04 -40.88 65.63
C GLU A 17 1.84 -40.04 65.15
N LEU A 18 0.61 -40.51 65.37
CA LEU A 18 -0.60 -39.80 64.97
C LEU A 18 -0.84 -38.55 65.80
N GLY A 19 -0.52 -38.56 67.10
CA GLY A 19 -0.58 -37.36 67.94
C GLY A 19 0.37 -36.28 67.44
N ALA A 20 1.59 -36.66 67.03
CA ALA A 20 2.53 -35.71 66.43
C ALA A 20 2.04 -35.15 65.08
N VAL A 21 1.33 -35.95 64.28
CA VAL A 21 0.69 -35.44 63.04
C VAL A 21 -0.47 -34.51 63.36
N GLU A 22 -1.33 -34.84 64.32
CA GLU A 22 -2.45 -34.01 64.75
C GLU A 22 -1.99 -32.63 65.24
N GLU A 23 -0.95 -32.58 66.07
CA GLU A 23 -0.35 -31.31 66.51
C GLU A 23 0.18 -30.48 65.34
N ARG A 24 0.83 -31.12 64.35
CA ARG A 24 1.30 -30.43 63.14
C ARG A 24 0.14 -29.90 62.30
N VAL A 25 -0.92 -30.68 62.13
CA VAL A 25 -2.13 -30.26 61.38
C VAL A 25 -2.81 -29.09 62.09
N ALA A 26 -2.94 -29.13 63.42
CA ALA A 26 -3.48 -28.04 64.22
C ALA A 26 -2.63 -26.76 64.10
N ALA A 27 -1.29 -26.89 64.23
CA ALA A 27 -0.37 -25.76 64.10
C ALA A 27 -0.46 -25.09 62.71
N ARG A 28 -0.58 -25.88 61.62
CA ARG A 28 -0.77 -25.34 60.27
C ARG A 28 -2.06 -24.56 60.11
N LYS A 29 -3.13 -25.00 60.77
CA LYS A 29 -4.43 -24.31 60.74
C LYS A 29 -4.32 -22.90 61.33
N ASP A 30 -3.48 -22.72 62.34
CA ASP A 30 -3.24 -21.43 62.99
C ASP A 30 -2.25 -20.53 62.23
N LEU A 31 -1.35 -21.10 61.42
CA LEU A 31 -0.31 -20.39 60.66
C LEU A 31 -0.79 -19.83 59.29
N SER A 32 -1.99 -20.19 58.84
CA SER A 32 -2.54 -19.93 57.49
C SER A 32 -2.76 -18.44 57.09
N ALA A 33 -2.14 -17.47 57.76
CA ALA A 33 -2.30 -16.04 57.44
C ALA A 33 -1.07 -15.36 56.82
N ASP A 34 0.15 -15.90 56.93
CA ASP A 34 1.38 -15.21 56.48
C ASP A 34 2.23 -16.09 55.55
N ALA A 35 1.98 -15.94 54.24
CA ALA A 35 2.50 -16.76 53.15
C ALA A 35 3.98 -16.48 52.80
N ARG A 36 4.93 -17.20 53.39
CA ARG A 36 6.35 -17.07 53.00
C ARG A 36 7.17 -18.36 52.83
N ASP A 37 6.63 -19.56 53.02
CA ASP A 37 7.39 -20.79 52.72
C ASP A 37 6.51 -21.98 52.26
N ASP A 38 5.55 -21.71 51.36
CA ASP A 38 4.50 -22.62 50.89
C ASP A 38 5.03 -23.98 50.40
N HIS A 39 6.23 -24.03 49.82
CA HIS A 39 6.80 -25.28 49.27
C HIS A 39 7.25 -26.26 50.37
N LYS A 40 7.85 -25.77 51.46
CA LYS A 40 8.27 -26.66 52.56
C LYS A 40 7.07 -27.17 53.35
N GLU A 41 6.04 -26.34 53.46
CA GLU A 41 4.78 -26.75 54.09
C GLU A 41 4.04 -27.81 53.26
N LEU A 42 4.09 -27.72 51.93
CA LEU A 42 3.56 -28.74 51.02
C LEU A 42 4.24 -30.10 51.18
N GLU A 43 5.58 -30.12 51.15
CA GLU A 43 6.32 -31.37 51.32
C GLU A 43 6.05 -32.00 52.69
N ALA A 44 5.93 -31.17 53.74
CA ALA A 44 5.60 -31.63 55.08
C ALA A 44 4.14 -32.14 55.18
N SER A 45 3.20 -31.54 54.46
CA SER A 45 1.80 -31.98 54.41
C SER A 45 1.64 -33.30 53.66
N ALA A 46 2.32 -33.48 52.53
CA ALA A 46 2.33 -34.74 51.79
C ALA A 46 2.98 -35.88 52.59
N ALA A 47 4.04 -35.58 53.36
CA ALA A 47 4.65 -36.54 54.26
C ALA A 47 3.71 -36.97 55.39
N ASP A 48 2.95 -36.01 55.96
CA ASP A 48 1.96 -36.29 57.00
C ASP A 48 0.77 -37.10 56.46
N GLU A 49 0.26 -36.78 55.28
CA GLU A 49 -0.83 -37.55 54.63
C GLU A 49 -0.41 -39.00 54.40
N LYS A 50 0.80 -39.21 53.88
CA LYS A 50 1.36 -40.55 53.68
C LYS A 50 1.54 -41.30 55.01
N ALA A 51 1.96 -40.61 56.08
CA ALA A 51 2.11 -41.21 57.40
C ALA A 51 0.74 -41.66 57.96
N VAL A 52 -0.29 -40.80 57.88
CA VAL A 52 -1.65 -41.14 58.32
C VAL A 52 -2.24 -42.27 57.48
N GLN A 53 -2.01 -42.30 56.17
CA GLN A 53 -2.48 -43.36 55.29
C GLN A 53 -1.85 -44.72 55.64
N ASN A 54 -0.52 -44.76 55.86
CA ASN A 54 0.17 -45.96 56.31
C ASN A 54 -0.33 -46.45 57.68
N ALA A 55 -0.59 -45.52 58.61
CA ALA A 55 -1.15 -45.83 59.91
C ALA A 55 -2.57 -46.40 59.80
N HIS A 56 -3.41 -45.82 58.95
CA HIS A 56 -4.75 -46.30 58.66
C HIS A 56 -4.73 -47.72 58.08
N GLU A 57 -3.91 -47.99 57.07
CA GLU A 57 -3.74 -49.32 56.46
C GLU A 57 -3.26 -50.35 57.49
N THR A 58 -2.35 -49.97 58.38
CA THR A 58 -1.84 -50.85 59.45
C THR A 58 -2.92 -51.20 60.46
N LEU A 59 -3.75 -50.22 60.87
CA LEU A 59 -4.86 -50.41 61.81
C LEU A 59 -6.02 -51.20 61.19
N ALA A 60 -6.39 -50.89 59.95
CA ALA A 60 -7.49 -51.51 59.22
C ALA A 60 -7.14 -52.92 58.70
N GLY A 61 -5.87 -53.17 58.37
CA GLY A 61 -5.37 -54.43 57.85
C GLY A 61 -4.61 -55.26 58.88
N ALA A 62 -3.30 -54.96 59.03
CA ALA A 62 -2.36 -55.82 59.75
C ALA A 62 -2.75 -56.13 61.21
N LEU A 63 -3.37 -55.17 61.89
CA LEU A 63 -3.79 -55.33 63.29
C LEU A 63 -5.24 -55.83 63.46
N ALA A 64 -6.08 -55.74 62.44
CA ALA A 64 -7.51 -56.06 62.55
C ALA A 64 -7.77 -57.49 63.03
N ASP A 65 -7.11 -58.47 62.42
CA ASP A 65 -7.28 -59.88 62.76
C ASP A 65 -6.75 -60.21 64.16
N THR A 66 -5.64 -59.59 64.55
CA THR A 66 -5.02 -59.85 65.87
C THR A 66 -5.86 -59.26 67.00
N VAL A 67 -6.35 -58.03 66.83
CA VAL A 67 -7.24 -57.38 67.79
C VAL A 67 -8.59 -58.11 67.89
N THR A 68 -9.16 -58.53 66.77
CA THR A 68 -10.40 -59.33 66.74
C THR A 68 -10.22 -60.66 67.47
N LYS A 69 -9.07 -61.33 67.31
CA LYS A 69 -8.76 -62.56 68.07
C LYS A 69 -8.67 -62.30 69.58
N PHE A 70 -8.08 -61.19 70.02
CA PHE A 70 -8.02 -60.85 71.44
C PHE A 70 -9.38 -60.51 72.02
N ALA A 71 -10.20 -59.75 71.30
CA ALA A 71 -11.59 -59.46 71.69
C ALA A 71 -12.43 -60.74 71.79
N LYS A 72 -12.26 -61.69 70.86
CA LYS A 72 -12.94 -62.99 70.93
C LYS A 72 -12.46 -63.84 72.11
N ARG A 73 -11.16 -63.87 72.38
CA ARG A 73 -10.58 -64.61 73.52
C ARG A 73 -10.99 -64.00 74.87
N SER A 74 -11.18 -62.69 74.98
CA SER A 74 -11.55 -62.05 76.24
C SER A 74 -12.95 -62.43 76.73
N VAL A 75 -13.84 -62.86 75.84
CA VAL A 75 -15.20 -63.31 76.16
C VAL A 75 -15.34 -64.84 76.19
N GLU A 76 -14.28 -65.58 75.88
CA GLU A 76 -14.29 -67.05 75.87
C GLU A 76 -14.45 -67.58 77.30
N LYS A 77 -15.47 -68.41 77.51
CA LYS A 77 -15.73 -69.09 78.79
C LYS A 77 -15.18 -70.50 78.77
N ASP A 78 -14.67 -70.96 79.89
CA ASP A 78 -14.28 -72.36 80.08
C ASP A 78 -15.56 -73.22 80.08
N PRO A 79 -15.65 -74.24 79.21
CA PRO A 79 -16.84 -75.07 79.08
C PRO A 79 -17.16 -75.90 80.34
N VAL A 80 -16.20 -76.10 81.24
CA VAL A 80 -16.37 -76.91 82.45
C VAL A 80 -16.76 -76.05 83.66
N SER A 81 -16.09 -74.91 83.87
CA SER A 81 -16.36 -74.04 85.03
C SER A 81 -17.42 -72.97 84.76
N GLY A 82 -17.68 -72.62 83.49
CA GLY A 82 -18.55 -71.50 83.12
C GLY A 82 -17.95 -70.12 83.41
N GLU A 83 -16.76 -70.06 84.03
CA GLU A 83 -16.00 -68.84 84.26
C GLU A 83 -15.24 -68.44 82.98
N TYR A 84 -14.71 -67.21 82.95
CA TYR A 84 -13.92 -66.76 81.82
C TYR A 84 -12.58 -67.50 81.76
N LYS A 85 -12.25 -68.03 80.59
CA LYS A 85 -11.03 -68.82 80.34
C LYS A 85 -9.75 -68.02 80.60
N TYR A 86 -9.83 -66.70 80.45
CA TYR A 86 -8.72 -65.78 80.69
C TYR A 86 -9.07 -64.82 81.84
N GLY A 87 -8.12 -64.63 82.77
CA GLY A 87 -8.34 -63.79 83.95
C GLY A 87 -8.56 -62.31 83.63
N ASP A 88 -9.13 -61.57 84.59
CA ASP A 88 -9.59 -60.18 84.45
C ASP A 88 -8.55 -59.23 83.85
N ARG A 89 -7.28 -59.40 84.22
CA ARG A 89 -6.17 -58.58 83.70
C ARG A 89 -5.99 -58.73 82.19
N TYR A 90 -6.15 -59.93 81.65
CA TYR A 90 -6.07 -60.16 80.20
C TYR A 90 -7.26 -59.52 79.49
N ARG A 91 -8.46 -59.71 80.04
CA ARG A 91 -9.70 -59.19 79.45
C ARG A 91 -9.70 -57.67 79.37
N ALA A 92 -9.35 -56.99 80.47
CA ALA A 92 -9.23 -55.54 80.52
C ALA A 92 -8.21 -55.02 79.49
N ARG A 93 -7.07 -55.70 79.33
CA ARG A 93 -6.07 -55.34 78.30
C ARG A 93 -6.57 -55.56 76.88
N ALA A 94 -7.21 -56.69 76.60
CA ALA A 94 -7.77 -56.99 75.29
C ALA A 94 -8.86 -55.98 74.88
N THR A 95 -9.75 -55.61 75.81
CA THR A 95 -10.75 -54.55 75.58
C THR A 95 -10.09 -53.19 75.36
N LYS A 96 -9.08 -52.84 76.16
CA LYS A 96 -8.33 -51.59 75.98
C LYS A 96 -7.65 -51.51 74.59
N VAL A 97 -7.05 -52.61 74.14
CA VAL A 97 -6.42 -52.72 72.81
C VAL A 97 -7.45 -52.57 71.68
N ALA A 98 -8.64 -53.16 71.85
CA ALA A 98 -9.72 -53.03 70.88
C ALA A 98 -10.23 -51.58 70.80
N GLN A 99 -10.51 -50.95 71.95
CA GLN A 99 -10.94 -49.56 72.01
C GLN A 99 -9.88 -48.63 71.41
N GLN A 100 -8.62 -48.78 71.81
CA GLN A 100 -7.52 -47.94 71.30
C GLN A 100 -7.36 -48.08 69.78
N ARG A 101 -7.60 -49.25 69.19
CA ARG A 101 -7.61 -49.40 67.72
C ARG A 101 -8.77 -48.64 67.08
N GLU A 102 -9.97 -48.71 67.64
CA GLU A 102 -11.14 -47.99 67.13
C GLU A 102 -10.95 -46.48 67.20
N ASP A 103 -10.47 -45.97 68.34
CA ASP A 103 -10.17 -44.54 68.54
C ASP A 103 -9.13 -44.04 67.52
N LEU A 104 -8.05 -44.83 67.28
CA LEU A 104 -7.04 -44.46 66.29
C LEU A 104 -7.56 -44.56 64.85
N LEU A 105 -8.47 -45.49 64.54
CA LEU A 105 -9.09 -45.56 63.22
C LEU A 105 -9.94 -44.31 62.94
N GLU A 106 -10.75 -43.88 63.92
CA GLU A 106 -11.55 -42.66 63.81
C GLU A 106 -10.65 -41.41 63.65
N LEU A 107 -9.55 -41.34 64.41
CA LEU A 107 -8.57 -40.27 64.29
C LEU A 107 -7.92 -40.24 62.90
N THR A 108 -7.47 -41.39 62.37
CA THR A 108 -6.84 -41.44 61.03
C THR A 108 -7.79 -40.99 59.93
N LEU A 109 -9.08 -41.35 60.00
CA LEU A 109 -10.07 -40.91 59.02
C LEU A 109 -10.27 -39.39 59.07
N THR A 110 -10.36 -38.82 60.28
CA THR A 110 -10.51 -37.37 60.48
C THR A 110 -9.30 -36.61 59.93
N LEU A 111 -8.08 -37.09 60.20
CA LEU A 111 -6.85 -36.47 59.71
C LEU A 111 -6.73 -36.58 58.18
N LEU A 112 -7.11 -37.71 57.57
CA LEU A 112 -7.12 -37.86 56.11
C LEU A 112 -8.10 -36.88 55.44
N GLU A 113 -9.30 -36.69 56.00
CA GLU A 113 -10.27 -35.72 55.48
C GLU A 113 -9.73 -34.29 55.56
N GLN A 114 -9.08 -33.91 56.67
CA GLN A 114 -8.49 -32.58 56.84
C GLN A 114 -7.31 -32.34 55.89
N LEU A 115 -6.42 -33.31 55.72
CA LEU A 115 -5.24 -33.21 54.86
C LEU A 115 -5.63 -33.18 53.37
N SER A 116 -6.58 -34.03 52.95
CA SER A 116 -7.06 -34.05 51.56
C SER A 116 -7.81 -32.77 51.17
N GLY A 117 -8.62 -32.21 52.08
CA GLY A 117 -9.28 -30.91 51.86
C GLY A 117 -8.30 -29.75 51.71
N ALA A 118 -7.21 -29.75 52.48
CA ALA A 118 -6.16 -28.74 52.39
C ALA A 118 -5.37 -28.84 51.05
N SER A 119 -5.03 -30.07 50.64
CA SER A 119 -4.35 -30.33 49.36
C SER A 119 -5.19 -29.85 48.17
N ALA A 120 -6.48 -30.21 48.11
CA ALA A 120 -7.38 -29.81 47.01
C ALA A 120 -7.58 -28.28 46.93
N ALA A 121 -7.68 -27.60 48.09
CA ALA A 121 -7.80 -26.15 48.14
C ALA A 121 -6.53 -25.44 47.63
N GLN A 122 -5.36 -26.05 47.83
CA GLN A 122 -4.08 -25.51 47.40
C GLN A 122 -3.86 -25.71 45.90
N GLU A 123 -4.14 -26.88 45.36
CA GLU A 123 -4.12 -27.14 43.91
C GLU A 123 -5.03 -26.16 43.16
N ALA A 124 -6.22 -25.87 43.70
CA ALA A 124 -7.14 -24.89 43.12
C ALA A 124 -6.53 -23.47 43.09
N ARG A 125 -5.84 -23.05 44.15
CA ARG A 125 -5.15 -21.74 44.22
C ARG A 125 -3.99 -21.64 43.23
N GLU A 126 -3.19 -22.71 43.09
CA GLU A 126 -2.09 -22.76 42.13
C GLU A 126 -2.61 -22.69 40.70
N LEU A 127 -3.67 -23.43 40.39
CA LEU A 127 -4.32 -23.39 39.07
C LEU A 127 -4.90 -22.00 38.76
N GLU A 128 -5.54 -21.34 39.72
CA GLU A 128 -6.04 -19.98 39.57
C GLU A 128 -4.91 -18.96 39.39
N ALA A 129 -3.83 -19.08 40.17
CA ALA A 129 -2.66 -18.20 40.05
C ALA A 129 -1.97 -18.36 38.69
N GLU A 130 -1.83 -19.60 38.22
CA GLU A 130 -1.26 -19.89 36.90
C GLU A 130 -2.16 -19.37 35.78
N ARG A 131 -3.48 -19.59 35.87
CA ARG A 131 -4.44 -19.05 34.91
C ARG A 131 -4.40 -17.52 34.87
N LYS A 132 -4.26 -16.87 36.02
CA LYS A 132 -4.12 -15.41 36.10
C LYS A 132 -2.83 -14.93 35.42
N ARG A 133 -1.70 -15.62 35.65
CA ARG A 133 -0.43 -15.31 34.97
C ARG A 133 -0.53 -15.48 33.46
N GLN A 134 -1.20 -16.53 32.99
CA GLN A 134 -1.41 -16.75 31.56
C GLN A 134 -2.29 -15.66 30.92
N LEU A 135 -3.34 -15.20 31.61
CA LEU A 135 -4.17 -14.08 31.15
C LEU A 135 -3.40 -12.77 31.13
N GLU A 136 -2.56 -12.49 32.13
CA GLU A 136 -1.70 -11.30 32.16
C GLU A 136 -0.66 -11.31 31.04
N LEU A 137 -0.03 -12.46 30.77
CA LEU A 137 0.90 -12.62 29.66
C LEU A 137 0.22 -12.39 28.31
N ALA A 138 -0.95 -13.02 28.10
CA ALA A 138 -1.73 -12.85 26.87
C ALA A 138 -2.15 -11.39 26.66
N ALA A 139 -2.55 -10.69 27.72
CA ALA A 139 -2.90 -9.27 27.65
C ALA A 139 -1.69 -8.39 27.32
N GLN A 140 -0.49 -8.72 27.81
CA GLN A 140 0.74 -8.02 27.44
C GLN A 140 1.12 -8.25 25.98
N GLU A 141 1.04 -9.48 25.49
CA GLU A 141 1.31 -9.82 24.09
C GLU A 141 0.33 -9.11 23.14
N GLU A 142 -0.96 -9.07 23.49
CA GLU A 142 -1.97 -8.35 22.70
C GLU A 142 -1.71 -6.83 22.68
N ALA A 143 -1.34 -6.24 23.81
CA ALA A 143 -0.99 -4.83 23.90
C ALA A 143 0.28 -4.48 23.08
N GLU A 144 1.31 -5.33 23.12
CA GLU A 144 2.50 -5.14 22.28
C GLU A 144 2.20 -5.30 20.79
N ALA A 145 1.39 -6.30 20.42
CA ALA A 145 0.97 -6.49 19.04
C ALA A 145 0.16 -5.30 18.51
N ALA A 146 -0.74 -4.75 19.34
CA ALA A 146 -1.49 -3.54 19.01
C ALA A 146 -0.56 -2.33 18.82
N ARG A 147 0.43 -2.15 19.69
CA ARG A 147 1.40 -1.05 19.58
C ARG A 147 2.25 -1.17 18.30
N ARG A 148 2.76 -2.37 17.99
CA ARG A 148 3.53 -2.62 16.75
C ARG A 148 2.69 -2.36 15.51
N LYS A 149 1.39 -2.68 15.54
CA LYS A 149 0.49 -2.41 14.43
C LYS A 149 0.28 -0.91 14.21
N GLN A 150 0.09 -0.14 15.29
CA GLN A 150 -0.02 1.33 15.21
C GLN A 150 1.27 1.96 14.69
N GLU A 151 2.44 1.56 15.20
CA GLU A 151 3.75 2.04 14.73
C GLU A 151 3.95 1.73 13.24
N ALA A 152 3.52 0.55 12.76
CA ALA A 152 3.61 0.17 11.35
C ALA A 152 2.64 0.97 10.46
N GLU A 153 1.42 1.25 10.93
CA GLU A 153 0.46 2.08 10.21
C GLU A 153 0.93 3.54 10.09
N GLU A 154 1.50 4.11 11.15
CA GLU A 154 2.09 5.45 11.13
C GLU A 154 3.30 5.53 10.19
N ALA A 155 4.20 4.53 10.24
CA ALA A 155 5.34 4.46 9.33
C ALA A 155 4.92 4.33 7.85
N ALA A 156 3.84 3.59 7.57
CA ALA A 156 3.30 3.45 6.22
C ALA A 156 2.71 4.78 5.70
N LEU A 157 2.00 5.52 6.55
CA LEU A 157 1.46 6.84 6.22
C LEU A 157 2.56 7.86 5.89
N VAL A 158 3.64 7.88 6.68
CA VAL A 158 4.79 8.76 6.42
C VAL A 158 5.48 8.38 5.10
N ALA A 159 5.70 7.09 4.85
CA ALA A 159 6.30 6.63 3.60
C ALA A 159 5.44 6.97 2.36
N GLU A 160 4.11 6.88 2.48
CA GLU A 160 3.18 7.25 1.40
C GLU A 160 3.22 8.77 1.12
N GLN A 161 3.28 9.60 2.16
CA GLN A 161 3.41 11.06 2.01
C GLN A 161 4.73 11.44 1.32
N GLU A 162 5.85 10.86 1.76
CA GLU A 162 7.16 11.11 1.13
C GLU A 162 7.18 10.67 -0.34
N ALA A 163 6.57 9.52 -0.66
CA ALA A 163 6.48 9.03 -2.04
C ALA A 163 5.66 9.98 -2.92
N ARG A 164 4.54 10.51 -2.39
CA ARG A 164 3.70 11.47 -3.12
C ARG A 164 4.41 12.79 -3.37
N GLU A 165 5.12 13.32 -2.38
CA GLU A 165 5.91 14.54 -2.53
C GLU A 165 7.05 14.37 -3.56
N GLN A 166 7.71 13.21 -3.58
CA GLN A 166 8.74 12.91 -4.57
C GLN A 166 8.17 12.83 -5.99
N GLU A 167 6.99 12.24 -6.16
CA GLU A 167 6.33 12.17 -7.47
C GLU A 167 5.89 13.55 -7.96
N GLU A 168 5.27 14.37 -7.10
CA GLU A 168 4.90 15.74 -7.44
C GLU A 168 6.13 16.59 -7.79
N ALA A 169 7.24 16.43 -7.07
CA ALA A 169 8.49 17.11 -7.39
C ALA A 169 9.09 16.65 -8.73
N ARG A 170 8.96 15.35 -9.06
CA ARG A 170 9.39 14.80 -10.36
C ARG A 170 8.55 15.36 -11.49
N GLN A 171 7.23 15.42 -11.31
CA GLN A 171 6.32 15.95 -12.31
C GLN A 171 6.59 17.43 -12.60
N ARG A 172 6.76 18.26 -11.55
CA ARG A 172 7.14 19.68 -11.72
C ARG A 172 8.45 19.85 -12.49
N ARG A 173 9.45 19.00 -12.24
CA ARG A 173 10.73 19.04 -12.99
C ARG A 173 10.54 18.71 -14.47
N LEU A 174 9.65 17.78 -14.80
CA LEU A 174 9.34 17.43 -16.19
C LEU A 174 8.58 18.56 -16.90
N GLU A 175 7.60 19.16 -16.23
CA GLU A 175 6.84 20.32 -16.75
C GLU A 175 7.76 21.52 -16.97
N ASP A 176 8.61 21.86 -16.00
CA ASP A 176 9.60 22.94 -16.13
C ASP A 176 10.58 22.68 -17.29
N ALA A 177 11.02 21.44 -17.47
CA ALA A 177 11.91 21.06 -18.57
C ALA A 177 11.20 21.21 -19.92
N ALA A 178 9.94 20.78 -20.03
CA ALA A 178 9.14 20.93 -21.25
C ALA A 178 8.92 22.41 -21.59
N HIS A 179 8.57 23.24 -20.60
CA HIS A 179 8.42 24.68 -20.79
C HIS A 179 9.71 25.34 -21.29
N ARG A 180 10.87 24.93 -20.79
CA ARG A 180 12.17 25.46 -21.26
C ARG A 180 12.47 25.09 -22.71
N VAL A 181 12.13 23.87 -23.13
CA VAL A 181 12.33 23.44 -24.53
C VAL A 181 11.46 24.25 -25.48
N VAL A 182 10.17 24.41 -25.16
CA VAL A 182 9.26 25.22 -25.98
C VAL A 182 9.70 26.69 -26.03
N ALA A 183 10.13 27.26 -24.89
CA ALA A 183 10.65 28.62 -24.85
C ALA A 183 11.92 28.78 -25.72
N ALA A 184 12.84 27.82 -25.67
CA ALA A 184 14.05 27.84 -26.48
C ALA A 184 13.74 27.73 -27.99
N GLN A 185 12.82 26.85 -28.39
CA GLN A 185 12.40 26.71 -29.79
C GLN A 185 11.79 28.01 -30.32
N ARG A 186 10.92 28.66 -29.54
CA ARG A 186 10.34 29.97 -29.92
C ARG A 186 11.41 31.03 -30.12
N THR A 187 12.40 31.09 -29.24
CA THR A 187 13.49 32.07 -29.39
C THR A 187 14.33 31.81 -30.64
N GLU A 188 14.54 30.55 -31.02
CA GLU A 188 15.30 30.20 -32.22
C GLU A 188 14.51 30.55 -33.49
N GLU A 189 13.22 30.22 -33.55
CA GLU A 189 12.33 30.59 -34.65
C GLU A 189 12.25 32.12 -34.82
N ASP A 190 12.17 32.86 -33.73
CA ASP A 190 12.17 34.33 -33.72
C ASP A 190 13.47 34.91 -34.31
N VAL A 191 14.62 34.31 -33.99
CA VAL A 191 15.93 34.74 -34.50
C VAL A 191 16.06 34.44 -35.99
N VAL A 192 15.66 33.24 -36.44
CA VAL A 192 15.69 32.90 -37.87
C VAL A 192 14.77 33.82 -38.67
N TYR A 193 13.55 34.03 -38.18
CA TYR A 193 12.58 34.89 -38.84
C TYR A 193 13.03 36.35 -38.92
N ALA A 194 13.56 36.91 -37.82
CA ALA A 194 14.06 38.28 -37.80
C ALA A 194 15.25 38.50 -38.76
N ARG A 195 16.08 37.45 -38.96
CA ARG A 195 17.21 37.48 -39.87
C ARG A 195 16.79 37.46 -41.35
N ASP A 196 15.82 36.64 -41.71
CA ASP A 196 15.48 36.39 -43.11
C ASP A 196 14.43 37.37 -43.68
N ARG A 197 13.60 37.97 -42.81
CA ARG A 197 12.62 39.00 -43.19
C ARG A 197 13.19 40.14 -44.05
N PRO A 198 14.28 40.83 -43.69
CA PRO A 198 14.78 41.95 -44.49
C PRO A 198 15.25 41.52 -45.89
N VAL A 199 15.74 40.29 -46.04
CA VAL A 199 16.17 39.75 -47.34
C VAL A 199 14.97 39.51 -48.25
N VAL A 200 13.90 38.95 -47.67
CA VAL A 200 12.69 38.64 -48.42
C VAL A 200 11.90 39.91 -48.75
N ASP A 201 11.79 40.86 -47.81
CA ASP A 201 11.19 42.17 -48.04
C ASP A 201 11.97 42.95 -49.10
N ALA A 202 13.30 42.92 -49.07
CA ALA A 202 14.13 43.55 -50.09
C ALA A 202 13.93 42.91 -51.47
N PHE A 203 13.84 41.58 -51.54
CA PHE A 203 13.57 40.87 -52.79
C PHE A 203 12.21 41.26 -53.38
N MET A 204 11.14 41.20 -52.57
CA MET A 204 9.78 41.53 -53.04
C MET A 204 9.67 43.00 -53.47
N ASN A 205 10.29 43.93 -52.74
CA ASN A 205 10.26 45.36 -53.06
C ASN A 205 11.16 45.76 -54.24
N SER A 206 12.12 44.93 -54.62
CA SER A 206 13.02 45.20 -55.76
C SER A 206 12.40 44.90 -57.13
N ARG A 207 11.26 44.20 -57.16
CA ARG A 207 10.60 43.79 -58.40
C ARG A 207 9.56 44.82 -58.83
N SER A 208 9.50 45.08 -60.13
CA SER A 208 8.41 45.84 -60.73
C SER A 208 7.10 45.04 -60.67
N VAL A 209 6.02 45.73 -60.36
CA VAL A 209 4.65 45.18 -60.46
C VAL A 209 4.10 45.57 -61.83
N GLY A 210 3.48 44.61 -62.52
CA GLY A 210 2.87 44.86 -63.83
C GLY A 210 3.10 43.73 -64.82
N MET A 211 2.46 43.85 -65.99
CA MET A 211 2.40 42.79 -66.99
C MET A 211 3.78 42.40 -67.54
N ASP A 212 4.65 43.37 -67.82
CA ASP A 212 6.00 43.10 -68.36
C ASP A 212 6.81 42.18 -67.41
N ALA A 213 6.74 42.43 -66.10
CA ALA A 213 7.43 41.62 -65.10
C ALA A 213 6.79 40.23 -64.91
N VAL A 214 5.48 40.12 -65.16
CA VAL A 214 4.77 38.83 -65.19
C VAL A 214 5.25 38.01 -66.38
N GLU A 215 5.36 38.60 -67.57
CA GLU A 215 5.84 37.95 -68.78
C GLU A 215 7.29 37.46 -68.63
N GLU A 216 8.18 38.29 -68.09
CA GLU A 216 9.57 37.91 -67.75
C GLU A 216 9.59 36.71 -66.80
N SER A 217 8.70 36.68 -65.81
CA SER A 217 8.62 35.58 -64.85
C SER A 217 8.12 34.28 -65.49
N VAL A 218 7.17 34.37 -66.44
CA VAL A 218 6.73 33.21 -67.24
C VAL A 218 7.87 32.72 -68.15
N GLU A 219 8.68 33.61 -68.71
CA GLU A 219 9.88 33.25 -69.47
C GLU A 219 10.89 32.47 -68.61
N LEU A 220 11.07 32.85 -67.33
CA LEU A 220 11.91 32.09 -66.40
C LEU A 220 11.35 30.68 -66.13
N ILE A 221 10.03 30.55 -65.94
CA ILE A 221 9.37 29.26 -65.71
C ILE A 221 9.51 28.35 -66.95
N THR A 222 9.30 28.90 -68.15
CA THR A 222 9.44 28.17 -69.41
C THR A 222 10.89 27.79 -69.71
N THR A 223 11.85 28.66 -69.39
CA THR A 223 13.29 28.36 -69.47
C THR A 223 13.66 27.21 -68.54
N PHE A 224 13.19 27.23 -67.29
CA PHE A 224 13.40 26.14 -66.33
C PHE A 224 12.83 24.81 -66.84
N ALA A 225 11.68 24.83 -67.49
CA ALA A 225 11.08 23.64 -68.10
C ALA A 225 11.92 23.01 -69.22
N GLY A 226 12.83 23.78 -69.83
CA GLY A 226 13.76 23.31 -70.85
C GLY A 226 14.91 22.46 -70.30
N ALA A 227 15.15 22.47 -68.98
CA ALA A 227 16.30 21.80 -68.36
C ALA A 227 16.21 20.26 -68.45
N ASP A 228 15.07 19.67 -68.05
CA ASP A 228 14.83 18.23 -68.12
C ASP A 228 13.32 17.89 -68.07
N ALA A 229 12.98 16.61 -68.26
CA ALA A 229 11.58 16.15 -68.28
C ALA A 229 10.85 16.29 -66.93
N SER A 230 11.56 16.24 -65.81
CA SER A 230 11.02 16.43 -64.46
C SER A 230 10.72 17.91 -64.21
N ALA A 231 11.67 18.79 -64.55
CA ALA A 231 11.52 20.24 -64.53
C ALA A 231 10.34 20.68 -65.39
N ARG A 232 10.18 20.10 -66.59
CA ARG A 232 9.02 20.35 -67.46
C ARG A 232 7.69 20.04 -66.79
N ARG A 233 7.56 18.85 -66.17
CA ARG A 233 6.33 18.47 -65.46
C ARG A 233 6.03 19.40 -64.29
N ARG A 234 7.05 19.77 -63.51
CA ARG A 234 6.91 20.71 -62.41
C ARG A 234 6.46 22.09 -62.88
N ALA A 235 7.07 22.62 -63.95
CA ALA A 235 6.66 23.89 -64.54
C ALA A 235 5.23 23.85 -65.09
N GLN A 236 4.85 22.78 -65.79
CA GLN A 236 3.47 22.60 -66.27
C GLN A 236 2.46 22.56 -65.12
N ASN A 237 2.76 21.83 -64.04
CA ASN A 237 1.91 21.79 -62.85
C ASN A 237 1.84 23.17 -62.17
N ALA A 238 2.96 23.88 -62.04
CA ALA A 238 2.99 25.22 -61.46
C ALA A 238 2.14 26.21 -62.26
N LEU A 239 2.29 26.25 -63.58
CA LEU A 239 1.46 27.09 -64.46
C LEU A 239 -0.02 26.72 -64.39
N HIS A 240 -0.34 25.42 -64.31
CA HIS A 240 -1.72 24.97 -64.11
C HIS A 240 -2.31 25.48 -62.78
N HIS A 241 -1.55 25.42 -61.68
CA HIS A 241 -2.01 25.91 -60.39
C HIS A 241 -2.10 27.43 -60.33
N LEU A 242 -1.16 28.15 -60.94
CA LEU A 242 -1.23 29.61 -61.10
C LEU A 242 -2.47 29.99 -61.92
N ARG A 243 -2.75 29.30 -63.03
CA ARG A 243 -3.95 29.53 -63.84
C ARG A 243 -5.22 29.35 -63.00
N ALA A 244 -5.30 28.25 -62.25
CA ALA A 244 -6.46 27.99 -61.39
C ALA A 244 -6.62 29.04 -60.28
N LEU A 245 -5.51 29.53 -59.71
CA LEU A 245 -5.51 30.60 -58.71
C LEU A 245 -6.07 31.90 -59.31
N PHE A 246 -5.52 32.39 -60.42
CA PHE A 246 -5.94 33.66 -61.02
C PHE A 246 -7.35 33.59 -61.60
N ALA A 247 -7.77 32.44 -62.14
CA ALA A 247 -9.16 32.22 -62.55
C ALA A 247 -10.13 32.38 -61.36
N ARG A 248 -9.76 31.88 -60.17
CA ARG A 248 -10.57 32.05 -58.96
C ARG A 248 -10.59 33.49 -58.46
N ILE A 249 -9.46 34.20 -58.54
CA ILE A 249 -9.38 35.62 -58.17
C ILE A 249 -10.25 36.47 -59.09
N VAL A 250 -10.21 36.21 -60.40
CA VAL A 250 -11.06 36.93 -61.36
C VAL A 250 -12.54 36.64 -61.15
N ALA A 251 -12.89 35.41 -60.77
CA ALA A 251 -14.27 35.03 -60.47
C ALA A 251 -14.81 35.61 -59.16
N HIS A 252 -13.94 35.80 -58.15
CA HIS A 252 -14.30 36.24 -56.80
C HIS A 252 -13.29 37.26 -56.25
N PRO A 253 -13.16 38.46 -56.87
CA PRO A 253 -12.16 39.45 -56.48
C PRO A 253 -12.36 39.96 -55.04
N GLU A 254 -13.59 39.94 -54.52
CA GLU A 254 -13.95 40.37 -53.17
C GLU A 254 -13.49 39.41 -52.07
N SER A 255 -13.18 38.16 -52.42
CA SER A 255 -12.83 37.14 -51.43
C SER A 255 -11.36 37.24 -51.04
N GLU A 256 -11.07 37.68 -49.82
CA GLU A 256 -9.69 37.71 -49.30
C GLU A 256 -9.05 36.31 -49.25
N ALA A 257 -9.85 35.28 -48.98
CA ALA A 257 -9.38 33.90 -48.88
C ALA A 257 -8.82 33.36 -50.21
N VAL A 258 -9.31 33.83 -51.37
CA VAL A 258 -8.76 33.40 -52.67
C VAL A 258 -7.51 34.18 -53.08
N ARG A 259 -7.25 35.32 -52.41
CA ARG A 259 -6.09 36.20 -52.64
C ARG A 259 -4.99 36.04 -51.58
N THR A 260 -5.19 35.13 -50.64
CA THR A 260 -4.26 34.84 -49.55
C THR A 260 -3.72 33.42 -49.70
N ILE A 261 -2.41 33.29 -49.81
CA ILE A 261 -1.73 32.01 -50.01
C ILE A 261 -0.75 31.79 -48.88
N ASN A 262 -0.93 30.74 -48.10
CA ASN A 262 0.03 30.37 -47.06
C ASN A 262 1.35 29.90 -47.70
N ALA A 263 2.41 30.70 -47.55
CA ALA A 263 3.72 30.45 -48.14
C ALA A 263 4.41 29.20 -47.55
N MET A 264 4.02 28.81 -46.33
CA MET A 264 4.55 27.63 -45.64
C MET A 264 3.77 26.36 -45.95
N ASN A 265 2.64 26.45 -46.66
CA ASN A 265 1.86 25.29 -47.06
C ASN A 265 2.72 24.34 -47.91
N ALA A 266 2.84 23.09 -47.48
CA ALA A 266 3.71 22.10 -48.12
C ALA A 266 3.34 21.86 -49.60
N LYS A 267 2.04 21.86 -49.91
CA LYS A 267 1.55 21.70 -51.29
C LYS A 267 1.91 22.92 -52.15
N PHE A 268 1.70 24.13 -51.64
CA PHE A 268 2.11 25.35 -52.34
C PHE A 268 3.61 25.37 -52.63
N ARG A 269 4.46 24.97 -51.66
CA ARG A 269 5.92 24.93 -51.87
C ARG A 269 6.31 23.96 -52.97
N ALA A 270 5.82 22.72 -52.89
CA ALA A 270 6.13 21.67 -53.85
C ALA A 270 5.60 21.98 -55.26
N ASP A 271 4.39 22.54 -55.37
CA ASP A 271 3.70 22.72 -56.64
C ASP A 271 4.03 24.07 -57.31
N ILE A 272 4.38 25.11 -56.54
CA ILE A 272 4.60 26.48 -57.03
C ILE A 272 5.92 27.06 -56.53
N ALA A 273 6.12 27.18 -55.21
CA ALA A 273 7.17 28.04 -54.67
C ALA A 273 8.61 27.54 -54.95
N ASP A 274 8.80 26.24 -55.20
CA ASP A 274 10.10 25.63 -55.50
C ASP A 274 10.43 25.62 -57.00
N VAL A 275 9.52 26.12 -57.85
CA VAL A 275 9.75 26.29 -59.29
C VAL A 275 10.31 27.69 -59.56
N PRO A 276 11.51 27.83 -60.16
CA PRO A 276 12.10 29.13 -60.49
C PRO A 276 11.16 30.01 -61.33
N GLY A 277 11.06 31.30 -60.99
CA GLY A 277 10.17 32.26 -61.65
C GLY A 277 8.78 32.35 -61.03
N CYS A 278 8.31 31.36 -60.25
CA CYS A 278 6.96 31.39 -59.69
C CYS A 278 6.80 32.40 -58.54
N ARG A 279 7.84 32.65 -57.75
CA ARG A 279 7.78 33.65 -56.66
C ARG A 279 7.85 35.07 -57.24
N GLU A 280 8.71 35.24 -58.24
CA GLU A 280 8.83 36.45 -59.06
C GLU A 280 7.49 36.77 -59.73
N PHE A 281 6.85 35.75 -60.29
CA PHE A 281 5.52 35.87 -60.91
C PHE A 281 4.47 36.39 -59.92
N LEU A 282 4.39 35.83 -58.72
CA LEU A 282 3.45 36.29 -57.70
C LEU A 282 3.74 37.74 -57.28
N ALA A 283 5.01 38.10 -57.09
CA ALA A 283 5.41 39.47 -56.77
C ALA A 283 5.03 40.45 -57.90
N ALA A 284 5.32 40.09 -59.15
CA ALA A 284 5.01 40.88 -60.35
C ALA A 284 3.50 41.07 -60.55
N ALA A 285 2.70 40.06 -60.16
CA ALA A 285 1.24 40.12 -60.17
C ALA A 285 0.64 40.90 -58.98
N GLY A 286 1.47 41.48 -58.12
CA GLY A 286 1.06 42.35 -57.01
C GLY A 286 0.83 41.64 -55.68
N PHE A 287 1.27 40.39 -55.51
CA PHE A 287 1.25 39.75 -54.19
C PHE A 287 2.41 40.25 -53.34
N LYS A 288 2.12 40.58 -52.09
CA LYS A 288 3.10 40.94 -51.06
C LYS A 288 3.25 39.81 -50.07
N LEU A 289 4.44 39.66 -49.51
CA LEU A 289 4.66 38.72 -48.43
C LEU A 289 4.35 39.39 -47.09
N VAL A 290 3.41 38.83 -46.33
CA VAL A 290 2.94 39.40 -45.07
C VAL A 290 2.98 38.33 -43.98
N LEU A 291 3.51 38.69 -42.82
CA LEU A 291 3.42 37.88 -41.61
C LEU A 291 2.09 38.13 -40.91
N ARG A 292 1.32 37.08 -40.69
CA ARG A 292 0.16 37.12 -39.79
C ARG A 292 0.49 36.36 -38.52
N ILE A 293 0.12 36.95 -37.39
CA ILE A 293 0.19 36.33 -36.08
C ILE A 293 -1.25 35.93 -35.75
N GLU A 294 -1.51 34.64 -35.71
CA GLU A 294 -2.79 34.06 -35.34
C GLU A 294 -2.67 33.50 -33.92
N HIS A 295 -3.66 33.72 -33.07
CA HIS A 295 -3.75 33.08 -31.76
C HIS A 295 -4.74 31.93 -31.85
N ASP A 296 -4.32 30.73 -31.44
CA ASP A 296 -5.24 29.62 -31.31
C ASP A 296 -6.13 29.74 -30.05
N GLU A 297 -7.07 28.80 -29.88
CA GLU A 297 -7.99 28.77 -28.74
C GLU A 297 -7.28 28.63 -27.39
N GLU A 298 -6.03 28.16 -27.39
CA GLU A 298 -5.17 27.99 -26.21
C GLU A 298 -4.27 29.22 -25.98
N GLY A 299 -4.38 30.26 -26.82
CA GLY A 299 -3.61 31.49 -26.75
C GLY A 299 -2.18 31.36 -27.28
N VAL A 300 -1.85 30.27 -27.98
CA VAL A 300 -0.56 30.07 -28.63
C VAL A 300 -0.50 30.92 -29.90
N GLU A 301 0.48 31.81 -29.94
CA GLU A 301 0.81 32.60 -31.12
C GLU A 301 1.46 31.72 -32.20
N THR A 302 0.76 31.56 -33.32
CA THR A 302 1.28 30.95 -34.55
C THR A 302 1.59 32.04 -35.56
N ARG A 303 2.85 32.10 -36.00
CA ARG A 303 3.29 33.06 -37.01
C ARG A 303 3.34 32.40 -38.36
N THR A 304 2.48 32.85 -39.27
CA THR A 304 2.36 32.27 -40.62
C THR A 304 2.63 33.34 -41.67
N VAL A 305 3.46 32.99 -42.64
CA VAL A 305 3.83 33.86 -43.76
C VAL A 305 2.86 33.62 -44.92
N PHE A 306 2.29 34.69 -45.45
CA PHE A 306 1.31 34.62 -46.54
C PHE A 306 1.74 35.50 -47.74
N TYR A 307 1.50 35.02 -48.96
CA TYR A 307 1.40 35.91 -50.12
C TYR A 307 -0.02 36.47 -50.17
N ILE A 308 -0.15 37.80 -50.20
CA ILE A 308 -1.44 38.49 -50.17
C ILE A 308 -1.49 39.51 -51.31
N SER A 309 -2.50 39.40 -52.17
CA SER A 309 -2.86 40.47 -53.10
C SER A 309 -3.85 41.40 -52.41
N GLU A 310 -3.40 42.61 -52.06
CA GLU A 310 -4.22 43.61 -51.36
C GLU A 310 -5.17 44.29 -52.34
N GLU A 311 -6.47 44.30 -52.02
CA GLU A 311 -7.44 45.10 -52.76
C GLU A 311 -7.21 46.58 -52.50
N PRO A 312 -7.13 47.42 -53.55
CA PRO A 312 -7.32 48.85 -53.38
C PRO A 312 -8.71 49.13 -52.81
N ASP A 313 -8.83 50.08 -51.88
CA ASP A 313 -10.13 50.42 -51.29
C ASP A 313 -11.08 50.97 -52.37
N LEU A 314 -12.10 50.18 -52.70
CA LEU A 314 -13.05 50.49 -53.77
C LEU A 314 -13.77 51.83 -53.54
N ALA A 315 -14.02 52.21 -52.28
CA ALA A 315 -14.75 53.44 -51.96
C ALA A 315 -13.93 54.70 -52.25
N THR A 316 -12.61 54.62 -52.17
CA THR A 316 -11.72 55.78 -52.27
C THR A 316 -10.78 55.73 -53.47
N GLN A 317 -10.58 54.57 -54.10
CA GLN A 317 -9.56 54.31 -55.13
C GLN A 317 -10.09 53.47 -56.31
N MET A 318 -11.21 53.86 -56.90
CA MET A 318 -11.83 53.13 -58.03
C MET A 318 -10.87 52.88 -59.22
N ASP A 319 -10.02 53.86 -59.57
CA ASP A 319 -9.05 53.72 -60.67
C ASP A 319 -7.97 52.68 -60.34
N ALA A 320 -7.47 52.69 -59.10
CA ALA A 320 -6.47 51.73 -58.65
C ALA A 320 -7.07 50.32 -58.58
N TRP A 321 -8.31 50.20 -58.11
CA TRP A 321 -9.04 48.93 -58.11
C TRP A 321 -9.21 48.38 -59.53
N SER A 322 -9.61 49.23 -60.47
CA SER A 322 -9.79 48.84 -61.88
C SER A 322 -8.47 48.38 -62.50
N ALA A 323 -7.38 49.13 -62.28
CA ALA A 323 -6.04 48.76 -62.74
C ALA A 323 -5.55 47.43 -62.12
N TRP A 324 -5.79 47.23 -60.83
CA TRP A 324 -5.48 45.97 -60.15
C TRP A 324 -6.26 44.80 -60.76
N PHE A 325 -7.57 44.95 -60.94
CA PHE A 325 -8.43 43.89 -61.46
C PHE A 325 -8.15 43.57 -62.93
N ASP A 326 -7.88 44.60 -63.75
CA ASP A 326 -7.50 44.42 -65.15
C ASP A 326 -6.14 43.74 -65.28
N LEU A 327 -5.18 44.02 -64.37
CA LEU A 327 -3.95 43.23 -64.28
C LEU A 327 -4.25 41.76 -63.97
N GLN A 328 -5.11 41.45 -62.99
CA GLN A 328 -5.46 40.06 -62.67
C GLN A 328 -6.07 39.32 -63.88
N LYS A 329 -6.92 40.00 -64.68
CA LYS A 329 -7.48 39.44 -65.92
C LYS A 329 -6.42 39.21 -66.98
N ALA A 330 -5.53 40.19 -67.20
CA ALA A 330 -4.46 40.07 -68.19
C ALA A 330 -3.50 38.92 -67.82
N VAL A 331 -3.19 38.77 -66.54
CA VAL A 331 -2.40 37.64 -66.02
C VAL A 331 -3.12 36.31 -66.26
N ALA A 332 -4.44 36.25 -65.97
CA ALA A 332 -5.22 35.03 -66.21
C ALA A 332 -5.22 34.65 -67.70
N ASP A 333 -5.43 35.63 -68.60
CA ASP A 333 -5.42 35.45 -70.05
C ASP A 333 -4.05 34.96 -70.56
N LEU A 334 -2.96 35.57 -70.10
CA LEU A 334 -1.60 35.11 -70.41
C LEU A 334 -1.38 33.65 -70.00
N LEU A 335 -1.80 33.27 -68.78
CA LEU A 335 -1.67 31.91 -68.28
C LEU A 335 -2.53 30.90 -69.04
N GLU A 336 -3.60 31.31 -69.71
CA GLU A 336 -4.38 30.42 -70.57
C GLU A 336 -3.62 30.02 -71.84
N HIS A 337 -2.76 30.93 -72.33
CA HIS A 337 -1.97 30.77 -73.54
C HIS A 337 -0.53 30.32 -73.27
N ALA A 338 -0.05 30.44 -72.03
CA ALA A 338 1.26 29.96 -71.62
C ALA A 338 1.30 28.43 -71.66
N SER A 339 2.03 27.88 -72.62
CA SER A 339 2.31 26.45 -72.73
C SER A 339 3.81 26.19 -72.65
N VAL A 340 4.17 25.12 -71.93
CA VAL A 340 5.54 24.63 -71.71
C VAL A 340 5.82 23.37 -72.51
#